data_AF-A0A0S8AVC6-F1
#
_entry.id   AF-A0A0S8AVC6-F1
#
_cell.length_a   1.000
_cell.length_b   1.000
_cell.length_c   1.000
_cell.angle_alpha   90.00
_cell.angle_beta   90.00
_cell.angle_gamma   90.00
#
_symmetry.space_group_name_H-M   'P 1'
#
loop_
_entity.id
_entity.type
_entity.pdbx_description
1 polymer ?
#
loop_
_entity_poly.entity_id
_entity_poly.type
_entity_poly.pdbx_seq_one_letter_code
_entity_poly.pdbx_strand_id
1 'polypeptide(L)'
;MENHYPSIDILQSVSRVMPNIIDNKHRGYANKFIESLSTYKKFEDMINLGAYKQGSNPKVDFSIRIIDKLKNYLRQDMSILIDYSDALQELFCIFDEMEKDSA
;
A
#
# COMPACT_ATOMS: atom_id res chain seq x y z
N MET A 1 -14.99 12.36 -2.20
CA MET A 1 -14.73 11.44 -3.34
C MET A 1 -13.30 11.69 -3.78
N GLU A 2 -12.40 10.75 -3.52
CA GLU A 2 -11.04 10.82 -4.05
C GLU A 2 -11.07 10.40 -5.52
N ASN A 3 -10.42 11.18 -6.39
CA ASN A 3 -10.21 10.79 -7.77
C ASN A 3 -9.16 9.67 -7.80
N HIS A 4 -9.61 8.42 -7.93
CA HIS A 4 -8.78 7.21 -7.89
C HIS A 4 -9.16 6.28 -9.02
N TYR A 5 -8.25 6.17 -9.99
CA TYR A 5 -8.41 5.33 -11.17
C TYR A 5 -7.17 4.46 -11.39
N PRO A 6 -7.34 3.16 -11.67
CA PRO A 6 -8.60 2.41 -11.67
C PRO A 6 -9.27 2.34 -10.27
N SER A 7 -10.61 2.32 -10.21
CA SER A 7 -11.34 2.31 -8.93
C SER A 7 -11.43 0.89 -8.33
N ILE A 8 -10.28 0.31 -7.98
CA ILE A 8 -10.17 -1.06 -7.44
C ILE A 8 -10.10 -1.00 -5.90
N ASP A 9 -10.97 -1.74 -5.22
CA ASP A 9 -10.86 -1.94 -3.77
C ASP A 9 -9.98 -3.15 -3.48
N ILE A 10 -8.73 -2.89 -3.09
CA ILE A 10 -7.73 -3.92 -2.79
C ILE A 10 -8.09 -4.75 -1.56
N LEU A 11 -8.72 -4.15 -0.55
CA LEU A 11 -9.07 -4.87 0.69
C LEU A 11 -10.26 -5.82 0.48
N GLN A 12 -11.07 -5.58 -0.55
CA GLN A 12 -12.18 -6.45 -0.95
C GLN A 12 -11.85 -7.35 -2.15
N SER A 13 -10.65 -7.23 -2.74
CA SER A 13 -10.22 -8.01 -3.89
C SER A 13 -9.25 -9.11 -3.49
N VAL A 14 -9.39 -10.30 -4.07
CA VAL A 14 -8.48 -11.41 -3.83
C VAL A 14 -8.23 -12.22 -5.09
N SER A 15 -6.96 -12.46 -5.41
CA SER A 15 -6.56 -13.42 -6.45
C SER A 15 -6.26 -14.77 -5.80
N ARG A 16 -7.07 -15.78 -6.10
CA ARG A 16 -6.90 -17.14 -5.56
C ARG A 16 -5.69 -17.87 -6.12
N VAL A 17 -5.19 -17.43 -7.29
CA VAL A 17 -4.07 -18.07 -8.00
C VAL A 17 -2.73 -17.41 -7.65
N MET A 18 -2.74 -16.14 -7.21
CA MET A 18 -1.55 -15.38 -6.84
C MET A 18 -0.55 -16.18 -5.99
N PRO A 19 -0.93 -16.90 -4.91
CA PRO A 19 0.02 -17.64 -4.08
C PRO A 19 0.83 -18.71 -4.81
N ASN A 20 0.36 -19.17 -5.97
CA ASN A 20 0.96 -20.26 -6.74
C ASN A 20 1.85 -19.77 -7.89
N ILE A 21 1.81 -18.47 -8.22
CA ILE A 21 2.48 -17.90 -9.41
C ILE A 21 3.49 -16.80 -9.07
N ILE A 22 3.69 -16.49 -7.79
CA ILE A 22 4.65 -15.48 -7.32
C ILE A 22 5.67 -16.11 -6.38
N ASP A 23 6.85 -15.50 -6.28
CA ASP A 23 7.86 -15.91 -5.32
C ASP A 23 7.56 -15.39 -3.90
N ASN A 24 8.34 -15.88 -2.92
CA ASN A 24 8.21 -15.50 -1.52
C ASN A 24 8.51 -14.01 -1.26
N LYS A 25 9.39 -13.40 -2.06
CA LYS A 25 9.75 -11.99 -1.90
C LYS A 25 8.55 -11.12 -2.28
N HIS A 26 8.03 -11.27 -3.49
CA HIS A 26 6.80 -10.64 -3.96
C HIS A 26 5.68 -10.83 -2.94
N ARG A 27 5.43 -12.07 -2.51
CA ARG A 27 4.39 -12.36 -1.51
C ARG A 27 4.58 -11.58 -0.21
N GLY A 28 5.82 -11.45 0.27
CA GLY A 28 6.15 -10.68 1.47
C GLY A 28 5.79 -9.20 1.34
N TYR A 29 6.19 -8.55 0.25
CA TYR A 29 5.88 -7.14 0.01
C TYR A 29 4.38 -6.91 -0.24
N ALA A 30 3.70 -7.82 -0.97
CA ALA A 30 2.26 -7.73 -1.18
C ALA A 30 1.47 -7.83 0.13
N ASN A 31 1.88 -8.72 1.04
CA ASN A 31 1.27 -8.81 2.37
C ASN A 31 1.51 -7.53 3.19
N LYS A 32 2.74 -7.00 3.20
CA LYS A 32 3.07 -5.72 3.85
C LYS A 32 2.21 -4.56 3.31
N PHE A 33 1.98 -4.53 1.99
CA PHE A 33 1.11 -3.58 1.32
C PHE A 33 -0.33 -3.65 1.86
N ILE A 34 -0.93 -4.84 1.84
CA ILE A 34 -2.31 -5.06 2.30
C ILE A 34 -2.45 -4.74 3.79
N GLU A 35 -1.49 -5.16 4.63
CA GLU A 35 -1.49 -4.88 6.07
C GLU A 35 -1.43 -3.38 6.38
N SER A 36 -0.58 -2.64 5.66
CA SER A 36 -0.44 -1.18 5.82
C SER A 36 -1.72 -0.45 5.40
N LEU A 37 -2.29 -0.84 4.26
CA LEU A 37 -3.55 -0.28 3.77
C LEU A 37 -4.71 -0.60 4.72
N SER A 38 -4.80 -1.84 5.22
CA SER A 38 -5.82 -2.25 6.19
C SER A 38 -5.70 -1.50 7.50
N THR A 39 -4.48 -1.30 7.99
CA THR A 39 -4.22 -0.55 9.22
C THR A 39 -4.62 0.91 9.05
N TYR A 40 -4.24 1.56 7.96
CA TYR A 40 -4.71 2.93 7.68
C TYR A 40 -6.23 2.99 7.63
N LYS A 41 -6.88 2.09 6.87
CA LYS A 41 -8.33 2.08 6.69
C LYS A 41 -9.10 1.96 8.01
N LYS A 42 -8.60 1.16 8.96
CA LYS A 42 -9.21 1.00 10.29
C LYS A 42 -9.16 2.27 11.15
N PHE A 43 -8.16 3.12 10.94
CA PHE A 43 -7.93 4.33 11.72
C PHE A 43 -8.25 5.62 10.95
N GLU A 44 -8.62 5.50 9.67
CA GLU A 44 -8.88 6.61 8.75
C GLU A 44 -9.84 7.65 9.34
N ASP A 45 -10.97 7.21 9.91
CA ASP A 45 -11.93 8.12 10.53
C ASP A 45 -11.33 8.90 11.70
N MET A 46 -10.55 8.22 12.55
CA MET A 46 -9.93 8.85 13.72
C MET A 46 -8.80 9.82 13.31
N ILE A 47 -8.08 9.50 12.23
CA ILE A 47 -7.05 10.36 11.64
C ILE A 47 -7.71 11.61 11.04
N ASN A 48 -8.77 11.43 10.23
CA ASN A 48 -9.48 12.52 9.55
C ASN A 48 -10.17 13.48 10.53
N LEU A 49 -10.65 12.98 11.67
CA LEU A 49 -11.20 13.79 12.75
C LEU A 49 -10.14 14.46 13.64
N GLY A 50 -8.84 14.22 13.38
CA GLY A 50 -7.74 14.74 14.20
C GLY A 50 -7.66 14.13 15.60
N ALA A 51 -8.36 13.02 15.83
CA ALA A 51 -8.43 12.35 17.13
C ALA A 51 -7.27 11.33 17.34
N TYR A 52 -6.52 11.00 16.29
CA TYR A 52 -5.35 10.14 16.39
C TYR A 52 -4.12 10.90 16.90
N LYS A 53 -3.51 10.40 17.97
CA LYS A 53 -2.25 10.94 18.52
C LYS A 53 -1.06 10.15 17.98
N GLN A 54 -0.17 10.83 17.25
CA GLN A 54 1.08 10.25 16.76
C GLN A 54 1.92 9.63 17.90
N GLY A 55 2.56 8.50 17.63
CA GLY A 55 3.39 7.75 18.59
C GLY A 55 2.60 6.82 19.50
N SER A 56 1.26 6.79 19.37
CA SER A 56 0.41 5.91 20.19
C SER A 56 0.39 4.48 19.65
N ASN A 57 0.63 4.30 18.35
CA ASN A 57 0.74 2.98 17.74
C ASN A 57 1.70 3.02 16.54
N PRO A 58 2.90 2.40 16.65
CA PRO A 58 3.90 2.42 15.58
C PRO A 58 3.40 1.90 14.23
N LYS A 59 2.46 0.94 14.22
CA LYS A 59 1.88 0.42 12.97
C LYS A 59 0.97 1.44 12.29
N VAL A 60 0.19 2.18 13.07
CA VAL A 60 -0.69 3.23 12.53
C VAL A 60 0.13 4.41 12.09
N ASP A 61 1.14 4.81 12.87
CA ASP A 61 2.11 5.85 12.47
C ASP A 61 2.83 5.47 11.16
N PHE A 62 3.26 4.21 11.03
CA PHE A 62 3.84 3.71 9.79
C PHE A 62 2.85 3.79 8.62
N SER A 63 1.61 3.35 8.84
CA SER A 63 0.56 3.35 7.81
C SER A 63 0.20 4.76 7.36
N ILE A 64 0.17 5.73 8.28
CA ILE A 64 -0.04 7.17 7.98
C ILE A 64 1.09 7.71 7.10
N ARG A 65 2.36 7.36 7.39
CA ARG A 65 3.50 7.84 6.59
C ARG A 65 3.53 7.28 5.17
N ILE A 66 3.10 6.03 5.00
CA ILE A 66 3.23 5.33 3.72
C ILE A 66 1.97 5.41 2.83
N ILE A 67 0.81 5.80 3.39
CA ILE A 67 -0.48 5.71 2.69
C ILE A 67 -0.49 6.43 1.34
N ASP A 68 0.15 7.60 1.25
CA ASP A 68 0.18 8.37 0.00
C ASP A 68 0.98 7.64 -1.09
N LYS A 69 2.09 6.98 -0.72
CA LYS A 69 2.86 6.12 -1.65
C LYS A 69 2.01 4.93 -2.11
N LEU A 70 1.29 4.27 -1.20
CA LEU A 70 0.41 3.15 -1.55
C LEU A 70 -0.73 3.58 -2.47
N LYS A 71 -1.39 4.71 -2.16
CA LYS A 71 -2.47 5.27 -2.99
C LYS A 71 -1.99 5.64 -4.39
N ASN A 72 -0.76 6.16 -4.50
CA ASN A 72 -0.17 6.50 -5.79
C ASN A 72 0.21 5.26 -6.61
N TYR A 73 0.75 4.22 -5.98
CA TYR A 73 1.05 2.94 -6.65
C TYR A 73 -0.19 2.28 -7.25
N LEU A 74 -1.36 2.43 -6.61
CA LEU A 74 -2.62 1.88 -7.13
C LEU A 74 -3.24 2.73 -8.25
N ARG A 75 -2.75 3.94 -8.48
CA ARG A 75 -3.23 4.82 -9.53
C ARG A 75 -2.46 4.56 -10.82
N GLN A 76 -3.19 4.44 -11.91
CA GLN A 76 -2.60 4.30 -13.23
C GLN A 76 -3.44 5.06 -14.26
N ASP A 77 -2.80 5.88 -15.06
CA ASP A 77 -3.44 6.55 -16.19
C ASP A 77 -3.75 5.55 -17.32
N MET A 78 -4.84 5.76 -18.05
CA MET A 78 -5.27 4.84 -19.13
C MET A 78 -4.27 4.77 -20.29
N SER A 79 -3.42 5.78 -20.47
CA SER A 79 -2.37 5.81 -21.48
C SER A 79 -1.06 5.13 -21.05
N ILE A 80 -0.92 4.79 -19.77
CA ILE A 80 0.29 4.20 -19.21
C ILE A 80 0.15 2.68 -19.21
N LEU A 81 1.17 2.01 -19.71
CA LEU A 81 1.34 0.57 -19.60
C LEU A 81 2.47 0.29 -18.62
N ILE A 82 2.19 -0.49 -17.59
CA ILE A 82 3.17 -0.98 -16.63
C ILE A 82 3.27 -2.49 -16.83
N ASP A 83 4.50 -2.98 -17.07
CA ASP A 83 4.73 -4.41 -17.20
C ASP A 83 4.93 -5.09 -15.83
N TYR A 84 5.06 -6.42 -15.83
CA TYR A 84 5.19 -7.16 -14.58
C TYR A 84 6.46 -6.81 -13.80
N SER A 85 7.59 -6.62 -14.50
CA SER A 85 8.86 -6.26 -13.87
C SER A 85 8.80 -4.89 -13.23
N ASP A 86 8.23 -3.92 -13.94
CA ASP A 86 8.11 -2.53 -13.48
C ASP A 86 7.19 -2.46 -12.25
N ALA A 87 6.00 -3.08 -12.32
CA ALA A 87 5.07 -3.12 -11.18
C ALA A 87 5.70 -3.77 -9.94
N LEU A 88 6.45 -4.86 -10.14
CA LEU A 88 7.13 -5.55 -9.05
C LEU A 88 8.27 -4.71 -8.45
N GLN A 89 9.03 -4.02 -9.29
CA GLN A 89 10.10 -3.13 -8.85
C GLN A 89 9.54 -1.94 -8.07
N GLU A 90 8.49 -1.29 -8.57
CA GLU A 90 7.81 -0.20 -7.89
C GLU A 90 7.29 -0.63 -6.52
N LEU A 91 6.67 -1.82 -6.42
CA LEU A 91 6.23 -2.39 -5.15
C LEU A 91 7.39 -2.52 -4.15
N PHE A 92 8.56 -2.98 -4.59
CA PHE A 92 9.73 -3.12 -3.72
C PHE A 92 10.27 -1.75 -3.29
N CYS A 93 10.40 -0.81 -4.24
CA CYS A 93 10.91 0.53 -3.97
C CYS A 93 10.10 1.28 -2.89
N ILE A 94 8.77 1.12 -2.88
CA ILE A 94 7.90 1.75 -1.87
C ILE A 94 8.36 1.46 -0.43
N PHE A 95 8.79 0.23 -0.16
CA PHE A 95 9.18 -0.21 1.17
C PHE A 95 10.69 -0.09 1.41
N ASP A 96 11.52 -0.29 0.38
CA ASP A 96 12.98 -0.17 0.51
C ASP A 96 13.42 1.28 0.78
N GLU A 97 12.72 2.28 0.23
CA GLU A 97 12.96 3.70 0.55
C GLU A 97 12.64 4.03 2.02
N MET A 98 11.63 3.39 2.60
CA MET A 98 11.20 3.63 3.98
C MET A 98 12.12 2.98 5.01
N GLU A 99 12.73 1.84 4.67
CA GLU A 99 13.76 1.21 5.51
C GLU A 99 15.04 2.07 5.55
N LYS A 100 15.34 2.82 4.48
CA LYS A 100 16.46 3.78 4.44
C LYS A 100 16.18 5.06 5.23
N ASP A 101 14.94 5.55 5.22
CA ASP A 101 14.54 6.73 6.02
C ASP A 101 14.47 6.44 7.53
N SER A 102 14.55 5.16 7.92
CA SER A 102 14.53 4.71 9.32
C SER A 102 15.92 4.31 9.85
N ALA A 103 16.97 4.43 9.03
CA ALA A 103 18.37 4.12 9.34
C ALA A 103 19.22 5.40 9.46
#